data_AF-A0A2K3CR51-F1
#
_entry.id   AF-A0A2K3CR51-F1
#
_cell.length_a   1.000
_cell.length_b   1.000
_cell.length_c   1.000
_cell.angle_alpha   90.00
_cell.angle_beta   90.00
_cell.angle_gamma   90.00
#
_symmetry.space_group_name_H-M   'P 1'
#
loop_
_entity.id
_entity.type
_entity.pdbx_description
1 polymer ?
#
loop_
_entity_poly.entity_id
_entity_poly.type
_entity_poly.pdbx_seq_one_letter_code
_entity_poly.pdbx_strand_id
1 'polypeptide(L)'
;MHAGPTGGQAPGGNEQELEQCRCRKPLGQTDCQHTEDVGVRCLAATEYRLVIGTNDNEGRVEVRLKDKTWGTVCDDNFDKNAAAVVCRALSRPHTAALALGSARFGEGSGPIYFDDVRCRGDQSDLQQQCSFRQPAGPSDCNHSEDVAVRCQDTLEYALLDGAHANEGRLQVRFNKTWGVVCDR
;
A
#
# COMPACT_ATOMS: atom_id res chain seq x y z
N MET A 1 -27.94 34.68 24.62
CA MET A 1 -27.62 35.47 23.42
C MET A 1 -26.60 34.67 22.60
N HIS A 2 -26.88 34.47 21.32
CA HIS A 2 -26.13 33.63 20.38
C HIS A 2 -24.68 34.06 20.15
N ALA A 3 -23.80 33.07 19.92
CA ALA A 3 -22.92 33.05 18.74
C ALA A 3 -22.48 31.59 18.45
N GLY A 4 -22.64 31.18 17.19
CA GLY A 4 -22.53 29.80 16.69
C GLY A 4 -21.12 29.26 16.45
N PRO A 5 -21.01 28.13 15.72
CA PRO A 5 -19.75 27.43 15.48
C PRO A 5 -18.95 28.16 14.39
N THR A 6 -17.90 28.87 14.78
CA THR A 6 -16.92 29.33 13.81
C THR A 6 -15.90 28.22 13.60
N GLY A 7 -16.08 27.44 12.53
CA GLY A 7 -14.97 26.76 11.88
C GLY A 7 -13.97 27.82 11.44
N GLY A 8 -12.82 27.85 12.11
CA GLY A 8 -11.70 28.67 11.70
C GLY A 8 -10.94 27.97 10.59
N GLN A 9 -11.27 28.25 9.33
CA GLN A 9 -10.26 28.14 8.28
C GLN A 9 -9.16 29.15 8.60
N ALA A 10 -7.93 28.66 8.80
CA ALA A 10 -6.77 29.52 8.99
C ALA A 10 -6.53 30.35 7.71
N PRO A 11 -6.33 31.68 7.81
CA PRO A 11 -6.02 32.51 6.66
C PRO A 11 -4.54 32.30 6.34
N GLY A 12 -4.23 31.42 5.39
CA GLY A 12 -2.83 31.23 5.03
C GLY A 12 -2.43 30.00 4.24
N GLY A 13 -3.34 29.09 3.83
CA GLY A 13 -3.03 27.74 3.31
C GLY A 13 -2.12 27.55 2.08
N ASN A 14 -1.17 28.45 1.84
CA ASN A 14 -0.01 28.33 0.97
C ASN A 14 1.31 28.11 1.76
N GLU A 15 1.26 27.89 3.08
CA GLU A 15 2.43 27.48 3.86
C GLU A 15 2.97 26.11 3.37
N GLN A 16 4.29 25.97 3.25
CA GLN A 16 4.91 24.71 2.79
C GLN A 16 5.28 23.78 3.94
N GLU A 17 5.38 24.32 5.15
CA GLU A 17 5.78 23.59 6.35
C GLU A 17 4.88 24.00 7.52
N LEU A 18 4.63 23.06 8.44
CA LEU A 18 3.73 23.28 9.58
C LEU A 18 4.19 24.43 10.49
N GLU A 19 5.50 24.70 10.56
CA GLU A 19 6.08 25.78 11.35
C GLU A 19 5.79 27.18 10.80
N GLN A 20 5.44 27.28 9.52
CA GLN A 20 5.06 28.53 8.87
C GLN A 20 3.60 28.87 9.17
N CYS A 21 2.79 27.88 9.56
CA CYS A 21 1.40 28.07 9.94
C CYS A 21 1.29 28.88 11.24
N ARG A 22 0.33 29.79 11.26
CA ARG A 22 0.05 30.59 12.46
C ARG A 22 -0.53 29.70 13.58
N CYS A 23 0.29 29.43 14.60
CA CYS A 23 -0.16 28.77 15.83
C CYS A 23 -0.90 29.75 16.76
N ARG A 24 -1.99 29.30 17.40
CA ARG A 24 -2.77 30.14 18.34
C ARG A 24 -2.02 30.44 19.64
N LYS A 25 -1.17 29.50 20.07
CA LYS A 25 -0.25 29.64 21.20
C LYS A 25 1.15 29.17 20.76
N PRO A 26 2.25 29.69 21.33
CA PRO A 26 3.60 29.19 21.05
C PRO A 26 3.74 27.70 21.39
N LEU A 27 4.61 27.00 20.68
CA LEU A 27 4.97 25.60 20.97
C LEU A 27 5.45 25.47 22.43
N GLY A 28 4.91 24.50 23.17
CA GLY A 28 5.21 24.30 24.58
C GLY A 28 4.50 25.25 25.55
N GLN A 29 3.68 26.19 25.06
CA GLN A 29 2.81 27.04 25.87
C GLN A 29 1.34 26.68 25.65
N THR A 30 1.01 25.40 25.78
CA THR A 30 -0.33 24.85 25.60
C THR A 30 -0.79 24.14 26.87
N ASP A 31 -2.09 24.17 27.10
CA ASP A 31 -2.80 23.33 28.08
C ASP A 31 -3.21 21.97 27.51
N CYS A 32 -2.81 21.69 26.27
CA CYS A 32 -3.10 20.44 25.58
C CYS A 32 -2.51 19.23 26.31
N GLN A 33 -3.35 18.22 26.49
CA GLN A 33 -2.95 16.88 26.94
C GLN A 33 -2.79 15.96 25.72
N HIS A 34 -2.08 14.83 25.86
CA HIS A 34 -1.92 13.86 24.77
C HIS A 34 -3.24 13.26 24.27
N THR A 35 -4.34 13.41 25.01
CA THR A 35 -5.69 13.06 24.56
C THR A 35 -6.21 13.98 23.45
N GLU A 36 -5.55 15.11 23.22
CA GLU A 36 -5.91 16.14 22.24
C GLU A 36 -4.95 16.14 21.03
N ASP A 37 -4.08 15.13 20.93
CA ASP A 37 -3.15 14.98 19.82
C ASP A 37 -3.89 14.82 18.49
N VAL A 38 -3.46 15.57 17.46
CA VAL A 38 -4.05 15.52 16.13
C VAL A 38 -3.41 14.42 15.28
N GLY A 39 -4.26 13.62 14.63
CA GLY A 39 -3.85 12.70 13.58
C GLY A 39 -4.07 13.33 12.20
N VAL A 40 -3.06 13.26 11.33
CA VAL A 40 -3.21 13.60 9.91
C VAL A 40 -3.11 12.33 9.06
N ARG A 41 -3.99 12.19 8.07
CA ARG A 41 -3.87 11.18 7.03
C ARG A 41 -3.88 11.86 5.68
N CYS A 42 -2.73 11.88 5.02
CA CYS A 42 -2.64 12.29 3.62
C CYS A 42 -3.40 11.26 2.78
N LEU A 43 -4.40 11.70 2.02
CA LEU A 43 -5.03 10.84 1.04
C LEU A 43 -4.12 10.80 -0.19
N ALA A 44 -3.66 9.60 -0.54
CA ALA A 44 -2.96 9.39 -1.79
C ALA A 44 -3.90 9.70 -2.97
N ALA A 45 -3.34 10.14 -4.10
CA ALA A 45 -4.10 10.36 -5.33
C ALA A 45 -4.76 9.06 -5.86
N THR A 46 -4.21 7.91 -5.46
CA THR A 46 -4.77 6.58 -5.69
C THR A 46 -4.89 5.83 -4.37
N GLU A 47 -6.07 5.26 -4.13
CA GLU A 47 -6.32 4.36 -3.02
C GLU A 47 -6.39 2.91 -3.51
N TYR A 48 -5.95 1.99 -2.66
CA TYR A 48 -5.93 0.55 -2.96
C TYR A 48 -6.75 -0.19 -1.91
N ARG A 49 -7.36 -1.31 -2.31
CA ARG A 49 -7.87 -2.32 -1.40
C ARG A 49 -7.68 -3.71 -1.99
N LEU A 50 -7.55 -4.71 -1.11
CA LEU A 50 -7.63 -6.12 -1.48
C LEU A 50 -9.05 -6.61 -1.17
N VAL A 51 -9.73 -7.15 -2.17
CA VAL A 51 -11.09 -7.66 -2.06
C VAL A 51 -11.09 -9.17 -2.26
N ILE A 52 -11.87 -9.89 -1.45
CA ILE A 52 -12.02 -11.35 -1.49
C ILE A 52 -10.64 -12.03 -1.36
N GLY A 53 -10.26 -12.35 -0.11
CA GLY A 53 -9.02 -13.05 0.21
C GLY A 53 -9.25 -14.00 1.38
N THR A 54 -8.33 -14.96 1.60
CA THR A 54 -8.42 -15.80 2.81
C THR A 54 -7.94 -15.07 4.06
N ASN A 55 -7.19 -13.97 3.87
CA ASN A 55 -6.67 -13.11 4.91
C ASN A 55 -6.36 -11.71 4.35
N ASP A 56 -5.98 -10.80 5.22
CA ASP A 56 -5.74 -9.38 4.93
C ASP A 56 -4.55 -9.09 3.99
N ASN A 57 -3.69 -10.06 3.71
CA ASN A 57 -2.51 -9.92 2.85
C ASN A 57 -2.73 -10.44 1.44
N GLU A 58 -3.93 -10.85 1.06
CA GLU A 58 -4.20 -11.32 -0.29
C GLU A 58 -5.61 -10.96 -0.77
N GLY A 59 -5.77 -10.90 -2.08
CA GLY A 59 -7.05 -10.69 -2.72
C GLY A 59 -6.93 -9.97 -4.06
N ARG A 60 -8.07 -9.82 -4.74
CA ARG A 60 -8.18 -9.03 -5.97
C ARG A 60 -7.79 -7.58 -5.69
N VAL A 61 -6.99 -7.00 -6.58
CA VAL A 61 -6.61 -5.59 -6.49
C VAL A 61 -7.74 -4.73 -7.01
N GLU A 62 -8.27 -3.87 -6.14
CA GLU A 62 -9.14 -2.78 -6.58
C GLU A 62 -8.50 -1.44 -6.24
N VAL A 63 -8.65 -0.49 -7.16
CA VAL A 63 -8.05 0.84 -7.10
C VAL A 63 -9.13 1.90 -7.22
N ARG A 64 -8.93 3.01 -6.52
CA ARG A 64 -9.77 4.20 -6.64
C ARG A 64 -8.87 5.39 -6.94
N LEU A 65 -8.99 5.92 -8.16
CA LEU A 65 -8.38 7.19 -8.52
C LEU A 65 -9.18 8.33 -7.90
N LYS A 66 -8.53 9.47 -7.62
CA LYS A 66 -9.16 10.66 -7.04
C LYS A 66 -10.54 10.97 -7.65
N ASP A 67 -11.55 11.06 -6.79
CA ASP A 67 -12.95 11.35 -7.12
C ASP A 67 -13.62 10.37 -8.11
N LYS A 68 -13.06 9.16 -8.27
CA LYS A 68 -13.65 8.08 -9.09
C LYS A 68 -14.24 6.96 -8.23
N THR A 69 -14.99 6.06 -8.87
CA THR A 69 -15.45 4.81 -8.26
C THR A 69 -14.30 3.82 -8.10
N TRP A 70 -14.53 2.74 -7.35
CA TRP A 70 -13.62 1.60 -7.39
C TRP A 70 -13.64 0.95 -8.77
N GLY A 71 -12.50 0.41 -9.16
CA GLY A 71 -12.30 -0.36 -10.39
C GLY A 71 -11.14 -1.34 -10.22
N THR A 72 -10.87 -2.13 -11.24
CA THR A 72 -9.92 -3.24 -11.19
C THR A 72 -8.66 -2.95 -12.02
N VAL A 73 -7.73 -3.91 -12.02
CA VAL A 73 -6.45 -3.84 -12.73
C VAL A 73 -6.29 -5.13 -13.52
N CYS A 74 -5.96 -5.04 -14.80
CA CYS A 74 -5.69 -6.20 -15.63
C CYS A 74 -4.38 -6.89 -15.22
N ASP A 75 -4.30 -8.20 -15.42
CA ASP A 75 -3.12 -9.02 -15.13
C ASP A 75 -2.05 -8.98 -16.23
N ASP A 76 -2.36 -8.41 -17.40
CA ASP A 76 -1.41 -8.23 -18.49
C ASP A 76 -0.18 -7.43 -18.06
N ASN A 77 0.97 -8.08 -18.20
CA ASN A 77 2.30 -7.62 -17.76
C ASN A 77 2.41 -7.28 -16.26
N PHE A 78 1.36 -7.48 -15.47
CA PHE A 78 1.34 -7.21 -14.04
C PHE A 78 2.18 -8.26 -13.29
N ASP A 79 3.42 -7.90 -12.99
CA ASP A 79 4.40 -8.80 -12.40
C ASP A 79 4.57 -8.61 -10.87
N LYS A 80 5.52 -9.34 -10.29
CA LYS A 80 5.87 -9.23 -8.86
C LYS A 80 6.30 -7.81 -8.45
N ASN A 81 6.86 -7.01 -9.36
CA ASN A 81 7.29 -5.65 -9.05
C ASN A 81 6.07 -4.74 -8.92
N ALA A 82 5.09 -4.86 -9.83
CA ALA A 82 3.81 -4.18 -9.70
C ALA A 82 3.05 -4.63 -8.42
N ALA A 83 3.07 -5.92 -8.12
CA ALA A 83 2.51 -6.44 -6.87
C ALA A 83 3.17 -5.84 -5.62
N ALA A 84 4.51 -5.70 -5.63
CA ALA A 84 5.25 -5.08 -4.54
C ALA A 84 4.86 -3.61 -4.32
N VAL A 85 4.61 -2.85 -5.39
CA VAL A 85 4.11 -1.46 -5.32
C VAL A 85 2.73 -1.43 -4.66
N VAL A 86 1.79 -2.28 -5.06
CA VAL A 86 0.45 -2.36 -4.45
C VAL A 86 0.53 -2.74 -2.98
N CYS A 87 1.29 -3.78 -2.64
CA CYS A 87 1.47 -4.22 -1.25
C CYS A 87 2.10 -3.12 -0.39
N ARG A 88 3.07 -2.37 -0.93
CA ARG A 88 3.67 -1.23 -0.24
C ARG A 88 2.68 -0.09 -0.01
N ALA A 89 1.89 0.26 -1.02
CA ALA A 89 0.87 1.30 -0.91
C ALA A 89 -0.18 0.97 0.17
N LEU A 90 -0.45 -0.33 0.37
CA LEU A 90 -1.30 -0.86 1.43
C LEU A 90 -0.60 -1.00 2.79
N SER A 91 0.67 -0.64 2.91
CA SER A 91 1.50 -0.86 4.10
C SER A 91 1.57 -2.34 4.53
N ARG A 92 1.65 -3.26 3.56
CA ARG A 92 1.74 -4.71 3.74
C ARG A 92 3.18 -5.23 3.47
N PRO A 93 3.52 -6.46 3.90
CA PRO A 93 4.73 -7.16 3.48
C PRO A 93 4.83 -7.22 1.94
N HIS A 94 6.00 -6.98 1.37
CA HIS A 94 6.09 -6.77 -0.09
C HIS A 94 7.39 -7.21 -0.75
N THR A 95 8.41 -7.62 0.02
CA THR A 95 9.71 -7.99 -0.55
C THR A 95 9.67 -9.28 -1.38
N ALA A 96 8.65 -10.12 -1.19
CA ALA A 96 8.38 -11.32 -1.99
C ALA A 96 6.92 -11.36 -2.50
N ALA A 97 6.33 -10.19 -2.78
CA ALA A 97 4.96 -10.09 -3.26
C ALA A 97 4.73 -10.93 -4.53
N LEU A 98 3.53 -11.52 -4.65
CA LEU A 98 3.12 -12.30 -5.81
C LEU A 98 2.01 -11.58 -6.56
N ALA A 99 2.09 -11.60 -7.89
CA ALA A 99 1.00 -11.30 -8.79
C ALA A 99 0.26 -12.60 -9.16
N LEU A 100 -1.06 -12.55 -9.18
CA LEU A 100 -1.94 -13.68 -9.41
C LEU A 100 -3.01 -13.25 -10.42
N GLY A 101 -2.88 -13.69 -11.66
CA GLY A 101 -3.81 -13.36 -12.74
C GLY A 101 -5.05 -14.24 -12.80
N SER A 102 -5.79 -14.09 -13.90
CA SER A 102 -6.96 -14.88 -14.29
C SER A 102 -8.08 -14.88 -13.24
N ALA A 103 -8.37 -13.71 -12.66
CA ALA A 103 -9.40 -13.52 -11.65
C ALA A 103 -9.35 -14.56 -10.52
N ARG A 104 -8.14 -14.90 -10.04
CA ARG A 104 -7.92 -15.99 -9.06
C ARG A 104 -8.72 -15.83 -7.75
N PHE A 105 -9.07 -14.60 -7.40
CA PHE A 105 -9.91 -14.26 -6.25
C PHE A 105 -11.32 -13.80 -6.65
N GLY A 106 -11.79 -14.29 -7.80
CA GLY A 106 -13.05 -13.91 -8.40
C GLY A 106 -12.95 -12.62 -9.21
N GLU A 107 -13.85 -12.50 -10.17
CA GLU A 107 -14.01 -11.32 -11.02
C GLU A 107 -14.48 -10.13 -10.21
N GLY A 108 -14.00 -8.94 -10.56
CA GLY A 108 -14.52 -7.67 -10.08
C GLY A 108 -15.66 -7.16 -10.95
N SER A 109 -15.88 -5.85 -10.87
CA SER A 109 -16.88 -5.16 -11.66
C SER A 109 -16.50 -3.69 -11.84
N GLY A 110 -17.11 -3.04 -12.84
CA GLY A 110 -16.90 -1.62 -13.10
C GLY A 110 -15.71 -1.38 -14.05
N PRO A 111 -15.03 -0.23 -13.94
CA PRO A 111 -13.95 0.10 -14.86
C PRO A 111 -12.67 -0.69 -14.55
N ILE A 112 -11.95 -1.10 -15.59
CA ILE A 112 -10.56 -1.54 -15.51
C ILE A 112 -9.69 -0.30 -15.70
N TYR A 113 -8.96 0.12 -14.64
CA TYR A 113 -8.23 1.39 -14.65
C TYR A 113 -6.82 1.29 -15.22
N PHE A 114 -6.21 0.12 -15.11
CA PHE A 114 -4.82 -0.12 -15.47
C PHE A 114 -4.71 -1.41 -16.26
N ASP A 115 -3.94 -1.34 -17.34
CA ASP A 115 -3.63 -2.39 -18.28
C ASP A 115 -2.13 -2.27 -18.65
N ASP A 116 -1.48 -3.37 -19.05
CA ASP A 116 -0.05 -3.41 -19.41
C ASP A 116 0.89 -2.83 -18.34
N VAL A 117 0.60 -3.10 -17.05
CA VAL A 117 1.29 -2.45 -15.93
C VAL A 117 2.71 -2.99 -15.77
N ARG A 118 3.72 -2.12 -15.90
CA ARG A 118 5.13 -2.45 -15.66
C ARG A 118 5.75 -1.46 -14.69
N CYS A 119 6.33 -1.99 -13.62
CA CYS A 119 6.93 -1.22 -12.54
C CYS A 119 8.38 -1.66 -12.28
N ARG A 120 9.20 -0.74 -11.74
CA ARG A 120 10.53 -1.07 -11.18
C ARG A 120 10.42 -1.81 -9.84
N GLY A 121 9.33 -1.61 -9.11
CA GLY A 121 9.03 -2.26 -7.83
C GLY A 121 9.33 -1.43 -6.60
N ASP A 122 9.93 -0.25 -6.77
CA ASP A 122 10.28 0.64 -5.66
C ASP A 122 9.44 1.93 -5.61
N GLN A 123 8.45 2.05 -6.48
CA GLN A 123 7.53 3.19 -6.50
C GLN A 123 6.53 3.11 -5.34
N SER A 124 5.92 4.25 -5.01
CA SER A 124 4.96 4.34 -3.90
C SER A 124 3.51 4.03 -4.30
N ASP A 125 3.18 4.18 -5.58
CA ASP A 125 1.90 3.82 -6.18
C ASP A 125 2.07 3.53 -7.69
N LEU A 126 1.07 2.89 -8.31
CA LEU A 126 1.09 2.54 -9.74
C LEU A 126 1.05 3.76 -10.68
N GLN A 127 0.54 4.92 -10.25
CA GLN A 127 0.54 6.13 -11.08
C GLN A 127 1.94 6.77 -11.12
N GLN A 128 2.78 6.53 -10.13
CA GLN A 128 4.13 7.07 -10.05
C GLN A 128 5.12 6.18 -10.79
N GLN A 129 5.58 6.64 -11.96
CA GLN A 129 6.72 6.07 -12.70
C GLN A 129 6.63 4.56 -13.00
N CYS A 130 5.45 3.94 -12.88
CA CYS A 130 5.14 2.72 -13.62
C CYS A 130 4.63 3.13 -15.00
N SER A 131 4.95 2.34 -16.02
CA SER A 131 4.31 2.46 -17.33
C SER A 131 3.07 1.58 -17.35
N PHE A 132 1.97 2.08 -17.89
CA PHE A 132 0.73 1.35 -18.06
C PHE A 132 -0.07 2.00 -19.19
N ARG A 133 -0.98 1.25 -19.77
CA ARG A 133 -1.95 1.76 -20.73
C ARG A 133 -3.05 2.50 -19.96
N GLN A 134 -3.15 3.81 -20.19
CA GLN A 134 -4.19 4.65 -19.60
C GLN A 134 -5.58 4.23 -20.14
N PRO A 135 -6.68 4.51 -19.41
CA PRO A 135 -8.05 4.21 -19.85
C PRO A 135 -8.53 4.98 -21.11
N ALA A 136 -7.63 5.69 -21.80
CA ALA A 136 -7.92 6.44 -23.02
C ALA A 136 -7.80 5.59 -24.32
N GLY A 137 -7.50 4.29 -24.20
CA GLY A 137 -7.56 3.34 -25.32
C GLY A 137 -8.34 2.08 -24.92
N PRO A 138 -8.92 1.34 -25.88
CA PRO A 138 -9.63 0.10 -25.58
C PRO A 138 -8.62 -0.94 -25.10
N SER A 139 -8.56 -1.15 -23.79
CA SER A 139 -8.00 -2.37 -23.21
C SER A 139 -8.77 -3.56 -23.78
N ASP A 140 -8.06 -4.60 -24.18
CA ASP A 140 -8.61 -5.89 -24.56
C ASP A 140 -8.93 -6.76 -23.33
N CYS A 141 -8.63 -6.27 -22.13
CA CYS A 141 -8.96 -6.96 -20.90
C CYS A 141 -10.46 -6.93 -20.58
N ASN A 142 -10.91 -8.01 -19.98
CA ASN A 142 -12.20 -8.11 -19.29
C ASN A 142 -11.99 -8.59 -17.84
N HIS A 143 -13.06 -8.72 -17.04
CA HIS A 143 -12.91 -9.03 -15.61
C HIS A 143 -12.37 -10.44 -15.32
N SER A 144 -12.34 -11.36 -16.29
CA SER A 144 -11.64 -12.64 -16.13
C SER A 144 -10.12 -12.48 -16.03
N GLU A 145 -9.59 -11.29 -16.36
CA GLU A 145 -8.17 -10.90 -16.31
C GLU A 145 -7.88 -9.98 -15.12
N ASP A 146 -8.83 -9.81 -14.19
CA ASP A 146 -8.56 -9.01 -12.99
C ASP A 146 -7.44 -9.64 -12.15
N VAL A 147 -6.42 -8.83 -11.84
CA VAL A 147 -5.28 -9.27 -11.06
C VAL A 147 -5.59 -9.28 -9.56
N ALA A 148 -4.96 -10.22 -8.88
CA ALA A 148 -4.87 -10.30 -7.44
C ALA A 148 -3.41 -10.29 -7.00
N VAL A 149 -3.18 -9.94 -5.73
CA VAL A 149 -1.84 -10.01 -5.14
C VAL A 149 -1.84 -10.82 -3.85
N ARG A 150 -0.66 -11.37 -3.52
CA ARG A 150 -0.33 -11.86 -2.19
C ARG A 150 0.88 -11.11 -1.66
N CYS A 151 0.66 -10.37 -0.58
CA CYS A 151 1.64 -9.56 0.12
C CYS A 151 2.40 -10.41 1.14
N GLN A 152 3.69 -10.59 0.91
CA GLN A 152 4.57 -11.37 1.78
C GLN A 152 6.00 -10.84 1.69
N ASP A 153 6.78 -11.12 2.72
CA ASP A 153 8.20 -10.82 2.73
C ASP A 153 9.04 -12.06 2.40
N THR A 154 10.25 -11.81 1.90
CA THR A 154 11.26 -12.86 1.73
C THR A 154 11.62 -13.46 3.09
N LEU A 155 11.76 -14.78 3.15
CA LEU A 155 12.34 -15.43 4.33
C LEU A 155 13.81 -15.06 4.45
N GLU A 156 14.21 -14.52 5.59
CA GLU A 156 15.63 -14.34 5.91
C GLU A 156 16.13 -15.58 6.66
N TYR A 157 17.37 -15.98 6.42
CA TYR A 157 17.98 -17.16 7.06
C TYR A 157 19.24 -16.74 7.80
N ALA A 158 19.49 -17.36 8.95
CA ALA A 158 20.73 -17.20 9.70
C ALA A 158 21.17 -18.52 10.31
N LEU A 159 22.48 -18.70 10.45
CA LEU A 159 23.07 -19.74 11.28
C LEU A 159 23.58 -19.09 12.57
N LEU A 160 23.18 -19.66 13.71
CA LEU A 160 23.59 -19.20 15.03
C LEU A 160 24.36 -20.28 15.78
N ASP A 161 25.28 -19.86 16.64
CA ASP A 161 26.06 -20.71 17.52
C ASP A 161 26.92 -21.79 16.81
N GLY A 162 27.36 -21.52 15.57
CA GLY A 162 28.36 -22.34 14.88
C GLY A 162 29.80 -21.92 15.22
N ALA A 163 30.76 -22.84 15.14
CA ALA A 163 32.18 -22.50 15.24
C ALA A 163 32.71 -21.85 13.94
N HIS A 164 32.00 -22.01 12.82
CA HIS A 164 32.30 -21.40 11.53
C HIS A 164 31.07 -20.73 10.90
N ALA A 165 31.31 -19.84 9.92
CA ALA A 165 30.25 -19.08 9.24
C ALA A 165 29.28 -19.95 8.42
N ASN A 166 29.63 -21.21 8.17
CA ASN A 166 28.86 -22.17 7.37
C ASN A 166 28.23 -23.29 8.21
N GLU A 167 28.17 -23.15 9.54
CA GLU A 167 27.52 -24.10 10.44
C GLU A 167 26.77 -23.38 11.56
N GLY A 168 25.90 -24.11 12.25
CA GLY A 168 25.11 -23.60 13.36
C GLY A 168 23.65 -24.01 13.28
N ARG A 169 22.86 -23.56 14.26
CA ARG A 169 21.41 -23.73 14.29
C ARG A 169 20.77 -22.85 13.23
N LEU A 170 19.98 -23.45 12.34
CA LEU A 170 19.18 -22.73 11.37
C LEU A 170 18.09 -21.91 12.08
N GLN A 171 18.11 -20.61 11.87
CA GLN A 171 17.01 -19.71 12.15
C GLN A 171 16.42 -19.15 10.87
N VAL A 172 15.10 -19.00 10.87
CA VAL A 172 14.33 -18.41 9.78
C VAL A 172 13.59 -17.20 10.32
N ARG A 173 13.66 -16.09 9.61
CA ARG A 173 12.87 -14.90 9.88
C ARG A 173 11.63 -14.91 9.00
N PHE A 174 10.47 -14.84 9.63
CA PHE A 174 9.18 -14.74 8.96
C PHE A 174 8.36 -13.63 9.63
N ASN A 175 7.72 -12.76 8.82
CA ASN A 175 6.97 -11.60 9.31
C ASN A 175 7.74 -10.76 10.35
N LYS A 176 9.03 -10.52 10.10
CA LYS A 176 9.97 -9.78 10.96
C LYS A 176 10.30 -10.46 12.30
N THR A 177 9.86 -11.69 12.54
CA THR A 177 10.17 -12.47 13.75
C THR A 177 11.09 -13.64 13.44
N TRP A 178 12.11 -13.87 14.28
CA TRP A 178 13.02 -15.01 14.16
C TRP A 178 12.44 -16.26 14.84
N GLY A 179 12.54 -17.40 14.17
CA GLY A 179 12.17 -18.73 14.69
C GLY A 179 13.24 -19.78 14.38
N VAL A 180 13.13 -20.94 15.02
CA VAL A 180 14.00 -22.12 14.80
C VAL A 180 13.29 -23.18 13.95
N VAL A 181 14.05 -23.98 13.22
CA VAL A 181 13.53 -25.10 12.42
C VAL A 181 13.69 -26.41 13.18
N CYS A 182 12.65 -27.24 13.23
CA CYS A 182 12.66 -28.57 13.86
C CYS A 182 12.92 -29.67 12.82
N ASP A 183 13.55 -30.77 13.24
CA ASP A 183 14.03 -31.88 12.40
C ASP A 183 13.08 -33.10 12.32
N ARG A 184 11.80 -32.93 12.68
CA ARG A 184 10.83 -34.03 12.83
C ARG A 184 10.69 -34.94 11.60
#